data_AF-A0A4Y7SB30-F1
#
_entry.id   AF-A0A4Y7SB30-F1
#
_cell.length_a   1.000
_cell.length_b   1.000
_cell.length_c   1.000
_cell.angle_alpha   90.00
_cell.angle_beta   90.00
_cell.angle_gamma   90.00
#
_symmetry.space_group_name_H-M   'P 1'
#
loop_
_entity.id
_entity.type
_entity.pdbx_description
1 polymer ?
#
loop_
_entity_poly.entity_id
_entity_poly.type
_entity_poly.pdbx_seq_one_letter_code
_entity_poly.pdbx_strand_id
1 'polypeptide(L)'
;IDNPWSNALDRAKAAGRVLADVLMQRHLGVRPITLVGFSLGARVIFYALLELAKQKQYGIVQDVFLMGATVTASTTAWLETRAVVSGRYVNCYARNDWVLNYLFRATSGGIGTVAGLRPVENIPGLDNVDITDKIAGHMSYRT
;
A
#
# COMPACT_ATOMS: atom_id res chain seq x y z
N ILE A 1 -21.83 13.64 -10.64
CA ILE A 1 -20.46 13.85 -11.18
C ILE A 1 -19.53 13.02 -10.33
N ASP A 2 -19.05 11.90 -10.87
CA ASP A 2 -18.13 11.02 -10.15
C ASP A 2 -16.76 11.69 -10.02
N ASN A 3 -16.17 11.64 -8.83
CA ASN A 3 -14.84 12.16 -8.60
C ASN A 3 -13.80 11.20 -9.22
N PRO A 4 -13.02 11.63 -10.23
CA PRO A 4 -12.01 10.77 -10.89
C PRO A 4 -11.02 10.12 -9.91
N TRP A 5 -10.72 10.82 -8.80
CA TRP A 5 -9.89 10.28 -7.73
C TRP A 5 -10.54 9.10 -7.01
N SER A 6 -11.82 9.22 -6.64
CA SER A 6 -12.56 8.12 -6.01
C SER A 6 -12.61 6.90 -6.93
N ASN A 7 -12.90 7.11 -8.22
CA ASN A 7 -12.88 6.05 -9.21
C ASN A 7 -11.51 5.36 -9.31
N ALA A 8 -10.41 6.12 -9.22
CA ALA A 8 -9.06 5.56 -9.21
C ALA A 8 -8.78 4.74 -7.95
N LEU A 9 -9.23 5.18 -6.77
CA LEU A 9 -9.11 4.43 -5.52
C LEU A 9 -9.86 3.10 -5.55
N ASP A 10 -11.06 3.08 -6.14
CA ASP A 10 -11.88 1.88 -6.29
C ASP A 10 -11.29 0.90 -7.31
N ARG A 11 -10.81 1.42 -8.44
CA ARG A 11 -10.10 0.61 -9.44
C ARG A 11 -8.82 0.00 -8.88
N ALA A 12 -8.05 0.75 -8.08
CA ALA A 12 -6.86 0.22 -7.43
C ALA A 12 -7.19 -0.93 -6.46
N LYS A 13 -8.31 -0.82 -5.71
CA LYS A 13 -8.79 -1.90 -4.85
C LYS A 13 -9.21 -3.14 -5.66
N ALA A 14 -9.94 -2.95 -6.77
CA ALA A 14 -10.34 -4.05 -7.65
C ALA A 14 -9.12 -4.74 -8.28
N ALA A 15 -8.14 -3.97 -8.78
CA ALA A 15 -6.90 -4.49 -9.32
C ALA A 15 -6.08 -5.26 -8.27
N GLY A 16 -6.11 -4.85 -7.00
CA GLY A 16 -5.49 -5.58 -5.90
C GLY A 16 -6.03 -7.00 -5.74
N ARG A 17 -7.35 -7.19 -5.88
CA ARG A 17 -7.97 -8.53 -5.86
C ARG A 17 -7.50 -9.39 -7.03
N VAL A 18 -7.48 -8.81 -8.24
CA VAL A 18 -6.96 -9.51 -9.42
C VAL A 18 -5.49 -9.89 -9.25
N LEU A 19 -4.67 -9.00 -8.68
CA LEU A 19 -3.28 -9.30 -8.38
C LEU A 19 -3.16 -10.46 -7.37
N ALA A 20 -3.99 -10.50 -6.33
CA ALA A 20 -4.01 -11.61 -5.39
C ALA A 20 -4.33 -12.94 -6.11
N ASP A 21 -5.32 -12.96 -6.99
CA ASP A 21 -5.67 -14.15 -7.78
C ASP A 21 -4.49 -14.66 -8.61
N VAL A 22 -3.78 -13.75 -9.30
CA VAL A 22 -2.59 -14.09 -10.08
C VAL A 22 -1.47 -14.65 -9.18
N LEU A 23 -1.25 -14.06 -8.01
CA LEU A 23 -0.26 -14.52 -7.04
C LEU A 23 -0.59 -15.91 -6.49
N MET A 24 -1.87 -16.19 -6.21
CA MET A 24 -2.33 -17.49 -5.72
C MET A 24 -2.18 -18.60 -6.77
N GLN A 25 -2.38 -18.28 -8.05
CA GLN A 25 -2.26 -19.26 -9.13
C GLN A 25 -0.82 -19.74 -9.34
N ARG A 26 0.19 -18.99 -8.89
CA ARG A 26 1.63 -19.35 -8.98
C ARG A 26 2.06 -19.78 -10.39
N HIS A 27 1.50 -19.17 -11.44
CA HIS A 27 1.89 -19.43 -12.84
C HIS A 27 3.39 -19.19 -13.10
N LEU A 28 4.04 -18.35 -12.30
CA LEU A 28 5.47 -18.04 -12.37
C LEU A 28 6.34 -18.93 -11.45
N GLY A 29 5.76 -19.99 -10.87
CA GLY A 29 6.40 -20.91 -9.93
C GLY A 29 6.31 -20.48 -8.47
N VAL A 30 7.12 -21.10 -7.62
CA VAL A 30 7.14 -20.89 -6.15
C VAL A 30 8.25 -19.96 -5.68
N ARG A 31 8.80 -19.14 -6.59
CA ARG A 31 9.87 -18.19 -6.22
C ARG A 31 9.32 -17.11 -5.29
N PRO A 32 10.06 -16.69 -4.25
CA PRO A 32 9.62 -15.62 -3.37
C PRO A 32 9.44 -14.31 -4.15
N ILE A 33 8.32 -13.61 -3.94
CA ILE A 33 7.97 -12.40 -4.69
C ILE A 33 8.24 -11.16 -3.86
N THR A 34 8.89 -10.15 -4.46
CA THR A 34 9.01 -8.80 -3.90
C THR A 34 8.03 -7.87 -4.60
N LEU A 35 7.22 -7.15 -3.83
CA LEU A 35 6.24 -6.19 -4.34
C LEU A 35 6.68 -4.77 -3.99
N VAL A 36 6.83 -3.93 -5.01
CA VAL A 36 7.18 -2.51 -4.85
C VAL A 36 6.10 -1.69 -5.53
N GLY A 37 5.48 -0.78 -4.78
CA GLY A 37 4.39 0.04 -5.32
C GLY A 37 4.47 1.46 -4.81
N PHE A 38 4.10 2.38 -5.69
CA PHE A 38 4.02 3.79 -5.41
C PHE A 38 2.59 4.30 -5.64
N SER A 39 2.10 5.20 -4.78
CA SER A 39 0.79 5.86 -4.93
C SER A 39 -0.36 4.84 -5.02
N LEU A 40 -1.17 4.89 -6.08
CA LEU A 40 -2.21 3.88 -6.36
C LEU A 40 -1.65 2.46 -6.51
N GLY A 41 -0.42 2.29 -6.99
CA GLY A 41 0.24 0.98 -7.04
C GLY A 41 0.50 0.40 -5.66
N ALA A 42 0.86 1.23 -4.68
CA ALA A 42 0.97 0.81 -3.29
C ALA A 42 -0.40 0.37 -2.73
N ARG A 43 -1.48 1.07 -3.11
CA ARG A 43 -2.85 0.68 -2.75
C ARG A 43 -3.27 -0.64 -3.38
N VAL A 44 -2.90 -0.90 -4.64
CA VAL A 44 -3.11 -2.20 -5.31
C VAL A 44 -2.44 -3.31 -4.51
N ILE A 45 -1.17 -3.14 -4.14
CA ILE A 45 -0.43 -4.14 -3.34
C ILE A 45 -1.10 -4.37 -1.99
N PHE A 46 -1.45 -3.29 -1.26
CA PHE A 46 -2.08 -3.41 0.05
C PHE A 46 -3.37 -4.27 0.00
N TYR A 47 -4.25 -4.00 -0.98
CA TYR A 47 -5.47 -4.78 -1.12
C TYR A 47 -5.22 -6.20 -1.66
N ALA A 48 -4.15 -6.43 -2.41
CA ALA A 48 -3.74 -7.78 -2.79
C ALA A 48 -3.31 -8.59 -1.56
N LEU A 49 -2.48 -8.02 -0.68
CA LEU A 49 -2.05 -8.66 0.57
C LEU A 49 -3.25 -8.95 1.49
N LEU A 50 -4.22 -8.03 1.54
CA LEU A 50 -5.41 -8.21 2.35
C LEU A 50 -6.27 -9.38 1.85
N GLU A 51 -6.41 -9.53 0.53
CA GLU A 51 -7.12 -10.68 -0.05
C GLU A 51 -6.34 -11.98 0.16
N LEU A 52 -5.00 -11.98 0.03
CA LEU A 52 -4.18 -13.15 0.37
C LEU A 52 -4.36 -13.57 1.84
N ALA A 53 -4.40 -12.61 2.76
CA ALA A 53 -4.61 -12.87 4.18
C ALA A 53 -5.99 -13.48 4.45
N LYS A 54 -7.03 -12.93 3.81
CA LYS A 54 -8.39 -13.46 3.88
C LYS A 54 -8.49 -14.89 3.36
N GLN A 55 -7.77 -15.22 2.28
CA GLN A 55 -7.70 -16.56 1.69
C GLN A 55 -6.69 -17.48 2.39
N LYS A 56 -6.05 -17.02 3.49
CA LYS A 56 -5.04 -17.75 4.27
C LYS A 56 -3.85 -18.22 3.42
N GLN A 57 -3.44 -17.40 2.46
CA GLN A 57 -2.34 -17.68 1.55
C GLN A 57 -1.05 -17.04 2.08
N TYR A 58 -0.19 -17.87 2.65
CA TYR A 58 1.07 -17.46 3.26
C TYR A 58 2.27 -17.91 2.41
N GLY A 59 3.43 -17.25 2.60
CA GLY A 59 4.68 -17.65 1.95
C GLY A 59 4.74 -17.42 0.43
N ILE A 60 3.84 -16.57 -0.11
CA ILE A 60 3.92 -16.13 -1.51
C ILE A 60 4.79 -14.87 -1.62
N VAL A 61 4.55 -13.90 -0.73
CA VAL A 61 5.22 -12.61 -0.74
C VAL A 61 6.34 -12.62 0.29
N GLN A 62 7.54 -12.28 -0.19
CA GLN A 62 8.74 -12.13 0.62
C GLN A 62 8.82 -10.71 1.16
N ASP A 63 9.01 -9.73 0.29
CA ASP A 63 9.23 -8.34 0.70
C ASP A 63 8.21 -7.39 0.07
N VAL A 64 7.85 -6.34 0.80
CA VAL A 64 6.89 -5.32 0.38
C VAL A 64 7.44 -3.93 0.67
N PHE A 65 7.40 -3.05 -0.34
CA PHE A 65 7.79 -1.65 -0.22
C PHE A 65 6.65 -0.78 -0.75
N LEU A 66 5.98 -0.07 0.16
CA LEU A 66 4.90 0.85 -0.14
C LEU A 66 5.42 2.28 -0.07
N MET A 67 5.27 3.03 -1.15
CA MET A 67 5.79 4.39 -1.29
C MET A 67 4.64 5.37 -1.54
N GLY A 68 4.52 6.42 -0.72
CA GLY A 68 3.45 7.41 -0.89
C GLY A 68 2.06 6.76 -0.93
N ALA A 69 1.84 5.75 -0.09
CA ALA A 69 0.67 4.88 -0.16
C ALA A 69 -0.65 5.62 0.07
N THR A 70 -1.57 5.53 -0.89
CA THR A 70 -2.93 6.10 -0.82
C THR A 70 -3.87 5.19 -0.03
N VAL A 71 -3.46 4.78 1.17
CA VAL A 71 -4.17 3.79 2.00
C VAL A 71 -4.52 4.40 3.35
N THR A 72 -5.80 4.29 3.71
CA THR A 72 -6.32 4.48 5.06
C THR A 72 -6.93 3.14 5.48
N ALA A 73 -6.39 2.52 6.52
CA ALA A 73 -6.79 1.20 6.98
C ALA A 73 -6.62 1.09 8.50
N SER A 74 -7.40 0.22 9.13
CA SER A 74 -7.30 -0.06 10.56
C SER A 74 -6.02 -0.82 10.90
N THR A 75 -5.59 -0.77 12.16
CA THR A 75 -4.48 -1.58 12.68
C THR A 75 -4.69 -3.06 12.39
N THR A 76 -5.92 -3.57 12.53
CA THR A 76 -6.26 -4.97 12.20
C THR A 76 -5.95 -5.32 10.74
N ALA A 77 -6.36 -4.47 9.79
CA ALA A 77 -6.08 -4.71 8.38
C ALA A 77 -4.57 -4.71 8.09
N TRP A 78 -3.81 -3.82 8.73
CA TRP A 78 -2.35 -3.84 8.63
C TRP A 78 -1.74 -5.12 9.19
N LEU A 79 -2.21 -5.59 10.35
CA LEU A 79 -1.77 -6.87 10.94
C LEU A 79 -2.09 -8.06 10.03
N GLU A 80 -3.27 -8.08 9.40
CA GLU A 80 -3.64 -9.10 8.41
C GLU A 80 -2.67 -9.09 7.22
N THR A 81 -2.39 -7.92 6.65
CA THR A 81 -1.41 -7.82 5.55
C THR A 81 0.01 -8.20 6.00
N ARG A 82 0.39 -7.87 7.24
CA ARG A 82 1.71 -8.24 7.79
C ARG A 82 1.86 -9.75 7.91
N ALA A 83 0.79 -10.48 8.24
CA ALA A 83 0.84 -11.93 8.42
C ALA A 83 1.18 -12.70 7.14
N VAL A 84 0.93 -12.13 5.95
CA VAL A 84 1.22 -12.77 4.66
C VAL A 84 2.56 -12.37 4.02
N VAL A 85 3.27 -11.41 4.62
CA VAL A 85 4.60 -10.97 4.17
C VAL A 85 5.66 -11.69 4.99
N SER A 86 6.53 -12.46 4.36
CA SER A 86 7.49 -13.32 5.08
C SER A 86 8.72 -12.54 5.57
N GLY A 87 9.10 -11.49 4.84
CA GLY A 87 10.28 -10.67 5.08
C GLY A 87 9.95 -9.23 5.44
N ARG A 88 10.57 -8.30 4.73
CA ARG A 88 10.50 -6.86 5.01
C ARG A 88 9.14 -6.32 4.58
N TYR A 89 8.51 -5.55 5.46
CA TYR A 89 7.32 -4.78 5.12
C TYR A 89 7.60 -3.31 5.43
N VAL A 90 7.77 -2.50 4.40
CA VAL A 90 8.25 -1.12 4.53
C VAL A 90 7.20 -0.14 4.04
N ASN A 91 6.87 0.85 4.86
CA ASN A 91 6.11 2.02 4.49
C ASN A 91 7.06 3.23 4.36
N CYS A 92 7.29 3.68 3.14
CA CYS A 92 8.00 4.90 2.82
C CYS A 92 6.99 6.05 2.71
N TYR A 93 7.11 7.04 3.59
CA TYR A 93 6.19 8.17 3.67
C TYR A 93 6.91 9.51 3.53
N ALA A 94 6.20 10.52 3.03
CA ALA A 94 6.69 11.88 2.92
C ALA A 94 5.66 12.85 3.48
N ARG A 95 6.06 13.63 4.49
CA ARG A 95 5.16 14.54 5.21
C ARG A 95 4.72 15.74 4.37
N ASN A 96 5.56 16.13 3.42
CA ASN A 96 5.39 17.26 2.50
C ASN A 96 4.73 16.86 1.17
N ASP A 97 4.20 15.64 1.05
CA ASP A 97 3.53 15.22 -0.18
C ASP A 97 2.24 16.03 -0.39
N TRP A 98 2.32 17.04 -1.24
CA TRP A 98 1.21 17.96 -1.47
C TRP A 98 0.04 17.28 -2.18
N VAL A 99 0.29 16.32 -3.08
CA VAL A 99 -0.78 15.63 -3.81
C VAL A 99 -1.63 14.82 -2.84
N LEU A 100 -1.01 14.05 -1.94
CA LEU A 100 -1.73 13.32 -0.92
C LEU A 100 -2.40 14.25 0.08
N ASN A 101 -1.72 15.31 0.53
CA ASN A 101 -2.30 16.30 1.44
C ASN A 101 -3.53 16.99 0.83
N TYR A 102 -3.52 17.33 -0.45
CA TYR A 102 -4.65 18.00 -1.10
C TYR A 102 -5.80 17.04 -1.40
N LEU A 103 -5.51 15.92 -2.05
CA LEU A 103 -6.55 14.99 -2.50
C LEU A 103 -7.23 14.29 -1.32
N PHE A 104 -6.50 13.77 -0.33
CA PHE A 104 -7.16 13.10 0.80
C PHE A 104 -7.93 14.07 1.71
N ARG A 105 -7.46 15.31 1.88
CA ARG A 105 -8.23 16.33 2.62
C ARG A 105 -9.49 16.75 1.86
N ALA A 106 -9.43 16.87 0.54
CA ALA A 106 -10.56 17.28 -0.28
C ALA A 106 -11.61 16.17 -0.48
N THR A 107 -11.22 14.89 -0.48
CA THR A 107 -12.11 13.81 -0.93
C THR A 107 -12.50 12.80 0.15
N SER A 108 -11.77 12.72 1.27
CA SER A 108 -11.95 11.61 2.23
C SER A 108 -12.51 12.01 3.59
N GLY A 109 -12.85 13.29 3.80
CA GLY A 109 -13.75 13.77 4.87
C GLY A 109 -13.44 13.34 6.32
N GLY A 110 -12.24 12.82 6.60
CA GLY A 110 -11.95 12.14 7.86
C GLY A 110 -10.51 12.34 8.35
N ILE A 111 -10.35 12.29 9.66
CA ILE A 111 -9.11 12.48 10.45
C ILE A 111 -8.23 11.20 10.41
N GLY A 112 -8.35 10.38 9.36
CA GLY A 112 -7.57 9.16 9.21
C GLY A 112 -6.16 9.46 8.72
N THR A 113 -5.14 8.87 9.35
CA THR A 113 -3.75 8.97 8.88
C THR A 113 -3.58 8.18 7.57
N VAL A 114 -3.21 8.86 6.49
CA VAL A 114 -2.85 8.23 5.21
C VAL A 114 -1.44 7.69 5.30
N ALA A 115 -1.23 6.40 5.00
CA ALA A 115 0.06 5.75 5.17
C ALA A 115 1.21 6.40 4.38
N GLY A 116 0.92 7.01 3.22
CA GLY A 116 1.91 7.77 2.45
C GLY A 116 2.37 9.10 3.05
N LEU A 117 1.66 9.61 4.07
CA LEU A 117 1.95 10.90 4.72
C LEU A 117 2.51 10.77 6.13
N ARG A 118 2.31 9.61 6.78
CA ARG A 118 2.59 9.39 8.20
C ARG A 118 3.09 7.96 8.42
N PRO A 119 3.85 7.71 9.50
CA PRO A 119 4.20 6.36 9.89
C PRO A 119 2.94 5.54 10.22
N VAL A 120 2.99 4.24 9.90
CA VAL A 120 2.00 3.25 10.33
C VAL A 120 2.49 2.64 11.65
N GLU A 121 1.82 2.96 12.74
CA GLU A 121 2.23 2.57 14.09
C GLU A 121 1.57 1.27 14.57
N ASN A 122 2.16 0.65 15.59
CA ASN A 122 1.64 -0.53 16.28
C ASN A 122 1.54 -1.80 15.41
N ILE A 123 2.36 -1.92 14.36
CA ILE A 123 2.45 -3.11 13.50
C ILE A 123 3.83 -3.75 13.66
N PRO A 124 3.94 -4.93 14.29
CA PRO A 124 5.22 -5.61 14.48
C PRO A 124 5.92 -5.94 13.16
N GLY A 125 7.20 -5.60 13.06
CA GLY A 125 8.02 -5.87 11.88
C GLY A 125 7.59 -5.15 10.61
N LEU A 126 6.83 -4.05 10.73
CA LEU A 126 6.64 -3.06 9.68
C LEU A 126 7.58 -1.88 9.95
N ASP A 127 8.45 -1.59 8.99
CA ASP A 127 9.39 -0.48 9.06
C ASP A 127 8.78 0.76 8.43
N ASN A 128 8.91 1.92 9.09
CA ASN A 128 8.55 3.20 8.52
C ASN A 128 9.81 3.96 8.12
N VAL A 129 9.88 4.41 6.87
CA VAL A 129 11.01 5.20 6.36
C VAL A 129 10.50 6.57 5.94
N ASP A 130 10.97 7.60 6.63
CA ASP A 130 10.72 8.98 6.23
C ASP A 130 11.65 9.35 5.08
N ILE A 131 11.04 9.69 3.94
CA ILE A 131 11.74 10.11 2.73
C ILE A 131 11.42 11.57 2.36
N THR A 132 10.84 12.34 3.29
CA THR A 132 10.49 13.76 3.11
C THR A 132 11.63 14.59 2.52
N ASP A 133 12.86 14.37 3.01
CA ASP A 133 14.04 15.14 2.57
C ASP A 133 14.71 14.56 1.31
N LYS A 134 14.21 13.43 0.80
CA LYS A 134 14.76 12.74 -0.38
C LYS A 134 13.95 13.01 -1.64
N ILE A 135 12.73 13.51 -1.51
CA ILE A 135 11.83 13.76 -2.64
C ILE A 135 11.30 15.19 -2.61
N ALA A 136 11.20 15.81 -3.79
CA ALA A 136 10.60 17.14 -3.92
C ALA A 136 9.06 17.11 -3.85
N GLY A 137 8.44 15.94 -4.13
CA GLY A 137 7.00 15.72 -4.01
C GLY A 137 6.55 14.38 -4.60
N HIS A 138 5.23 14.15 -4.68
CA HIS A 138 4.63 12.88 -5.13
C HIS A 138 5.16 12.40 -6.49
N MET A 139 5.44 13.30 -7.42
CA MET A 139 5.91 12.89 -8.75
C MET A 139 7.37 12.42 -8.75
N SER A 140 8.15 12.79 -7.74
CA SER A 140 9.58 12.44 -7.63
C SER A 140 9.82 10.98 -7.25
N TYR A 141 8.79 10.20 -6.94
CA TYR A 141 8.96 8.75 -6.75
C TYR A 141 9.29 7.99 -8.05
N ARG A 142 9.17 8.63 -9.22
CA ARG A 142 9.37 8.00 -10.54
C ARG A 142 10.70 8.35 -11.23
N THR A 143 11.49 9.24 -10.66
CA THR A 143 12.72 9.81 -11.22
C THR A 143 13.84 9.69 -10.21
#